data_AF-A0A914CMU3-F1
#
_entry.id   AF-A0A914CMU3-F1
#
_cell.length_a   1.000
_cell.length_b   1.000
_cell.length_c   1.000
_cell.angle_alpha   90.00
_cell.angle_beta   90.00
_cell.angle_gamma   90.00
#
_symmetry.space_group_name_H-M   'P 1'
#
loop_
_entity.id
_entity.type
_entity.pdbx_description
1 polymer ?
#
loop_
_entity_poly.entity_id
_entity_poly.type
_entity_poly.pdbx_seq_one_letter_code
_entity_poly.pdbx_strand_id
1 'polypeptide(L)'
;MLFLVPPILVVLAKSPTIDKYDLSSLEFLLTSAAPAGKDLIEEVYKRLPRLKYIMQAYGMTECTMSAFLPTLSRNKYNAAGKLNSNLEMKLNF
;
A
#
# COMPACT_ATOMS: atom_id res chain seq x y z
N MET A 1 1.59 10.68 -6.33
CA MET A 1 1.19 9.67 -5.33
C MET A 1 -0.26 9.29 -5.60
N LEU A 2 -0.59 8.00 -5.59
CA LEU A 2 -1.94 7.50 -5.87
C LEU A 2 -2.45 6.64 -4.69
N PHE A 3 -3.70 6.86 -4.29
CA PHE A 3 -4.38 6.13 -3.22
C PHE A 3 -5.32 5.10 -3.82
N LEU A 4 -5.24 3.85 -3.36
CA LEU A 4 -6.01 2.77 -3.94
C LEU A 4 -6.26 1.61 -2.97
N VAL A 5 -7.30 0.83 -3.24
CA VAL A 5 -7.63 -0.36 -2.44
C VAL A 5 -6.94 -1.62 -2.99
N PRO A 6 -6.73 -2.68 -2.19
CA PRO A 6 -6.00 -3.88 -2.61
C PRO A 6 -6.53 -4.55 -3.89
N PRO A 7 -7.85 -4.58 -4.17
CA PRO A 7 -8.34 -5.08 -5.46
C PRO A 7 -7.75 -4.35 -6.68
N ILE A 8 -7.47 -3.04 -6.56
CA ILE A 8 -6.84 -2.26 -7.64
C ILE A 8 -5.37 -2.64 -7.80
N LEU A 9 -4.66 -3.01 -6.74
CA LEU A 9 -3.31 -3.59 -6.86
C LEU A 9 -3.33 -4.90 -7.66
N VAL A 10 -4.36 -5.73 -7.50
CA VAL A 10 -4.53 -6.95 -8.30
C VAL A 10 -4.73 -6.61 -9.78
N VAL A 11 -5.53 -5.59 -10.08
CA VAL A 11 -5.70 -5.09 -11.45
C VAL A 11 -4.38 -4.57 -12.01
N LEU A 12 -3.63 -3.78 -11.24
CA LEU A 12 -2.31 -3.28 -11.63
C LEU A 12 -1.32 -4.40 -11.91
N ALA A 13 -1.33 -5.48 -11.12
CA ALA A 13 -0.46 -6.63 -11.32
C ALA A 13 -0.84 -7.46 -12.55
N LYS A 14 -2.14 -7.70 -12.78
CA LYS A 14 -2.61 -8.77 -13.70
C LYS A 14 -3.25 -8.27 -14.99
N SER A 15 -3.89 -7.10 -15.01
CA SER A 15 -4.71 -6.67 -16.15
C SER A 15 -3.86 -6.21 -17.35
N PRO A 16 -4.07 -6.77 -18.56
CA PRO A 16 -3.34 -6.36 -19.77
C PRO A 16 -3.67 -4.92 -20.22
N THR A 17 -4.78 -4.35 -19.73
CA THR A 17 -5.18 -2.98 -20.04
C THR A 17 -4.16 -1.95 -19.54
N ILE A 18 -3.39 -2.29 -18.50
CA ILE A 18 -2.36 -1.42 -17.94
C ILE A 18 -1.24 -1.13 -18.94
N ASP A 19 -0.94 -2.08 -19.83
CA ASP A 19 0.16 -1.95 -20.81
C ASP A 19 -0.15 -0.93 -21.91
N LYS A 20 -1.39 -0.46 -21.99
CA LYS A 20 -1.84 0.57 -22.95
C LYS A 20 -1.57 2.00 -22.47
N TYR A 21 -1.16 2.18 -21.22
CA TYR A 21 -0.98 3.49 -20.60
C TYR A 21 0.47 3.70 -20.17
N ASP A 22 0.98 4.92 -20.36
CA ASP A 22 2.24 5.32 -19.77
C ASP A 22 2.04 5.67 -18.28
N LEU A 23 2.52 4.80 -17.40
CA LEU A 23 2.51 5.00 -15.95
C LEU A 23 3.89 5.40 -15.40
N SER A 24 4.79 5.90 -16.25
CA SER A 24 6.16 6.23 -15.86
C SER A 24 6.29 7.33 -14.81
N SER A 25 5.26 8.15 -14.64
CA SER A 25 5.16 9.20 -13.61
C SER A 25 4.72 8.67 -12.23
N LEU A 26 4.26 7.42 -12.15
CA LEU A 26 3.75 6.84 -10.92
C LEU A 26 4.90 6.30 -10.04
N GLU A 27 5.27 7.08 -9.03
CA GLU A 27 6.37 6.70 -8.12
C GLU A 27 5.91 6.20 -6.74
N PHE A 28 4.69 6.53 -6.31
CA PHE A 28 4.18 6.27 -4.96
C PHE A 28 2.76 5.75 -4.98
N LEU A 29 2.54 4.60 -4.35
CA LEU A 29 1.24 4.01 -4.05
C LEU A 29 1.03 3.92 -2.55
N LEU A 30 -0.17 4.32 -2.09
CA LEU A 30 -0.67 4.01 -0.77
C LEU A 30 -1.91 3.12 -0.91
N THR A 31 -1.92 2.01 -0.19
CA THR A 31 -3.10 1.14 -0.04
C THR A 31 -3.50 0.97 1.41
N SER A 32 -4.78 0.64 1.62
CA SER A 32 -5.40 0.51 2.94
C SER A 32 -6.63 -0.39 2.84
N ALA A 33 -7.44 -0.47 3.88
CA ALA A 33 -8.68 -1.25 4.00
C ALA A 33 -8.52 -2.78 4.08
N ALA A 34 -7.53 -3.37 3.41
CA ALA A 34 -7.19 -4.79 3.58
C ALA A 34 -5.69 -5.03 3.38
N PRO A 35 -5.12 -6.10 3.97
CA PRO A 35 -3.72 -6.42 3.79
C PRO A 35 -3.44 -6.87 2.35
N ALA A 36 -2.47 -6.24 1.69
CA ALA A 36 -1.86 -6.72 0.47
C ALA A 36 -0.68 -7.63 0.80
N GLY A 37 -0.70 -8.86 0.28
CA GLY A 37 0.37 -9.84 0.49
C GLY A 37 1.65 -9.49 -0.27
N LYS A 38 2.78 -10.02 0.22
CA LYS A 38 4.11 -9.84 -0.39
C LYS A 38 4.12 -10.15 -1.89
N ASP A 39 3.58 -11.29 -2.29
CA ASP A 39 3.63 -11.74 -3.69
C ASP A 39 2.92 -10.76 -4.62
N LEU A 40 1.76 -10.22 -4.21
CA LEU A 40 1.03 -9.22 -4.99
C LEU A 40 1.87 -7.95 -5.17
N ILE A 41 2.53 -7.50 -4.12
CA ILE A 41 3.35 -6.29 -4.13
C ILE A 41 4.56 -6.47 -5.04
N GLU A 42 5.21 -7.63 -4.98
CA GLU A 42 6.33 -7.97 -5.87
C GLU A 42 5.89 -8.01 -7.34
N GLU A 43 4.73 -8.57 -7.66
CA GLU A 43 4.19 -8.56 -9.03
C GLU A 43 3.91 -7.13 -9.52
N VAL A 44 3.36 -6.25 -8.68
CA VAL A 44 3.17 -4.83 -9.05
C VAL A 44 4.52 -4.15 -9.31
N TYR A 45 5.54 -4.38 -8.47
CA TYR A 45 6.87 -3.83 -8.70
C TYR A 45 7.54 -4.35 -9.98
N LYS A 46 7.36 -5.63 -10.32
CA LYS A 46 7.86 -6.21 -11.57
C LYS A 46 7.23 -5.53 -12.78
N ARG A 47 5.92 -5.27 -12.72
CA ARG A 47 5.17 -4.64 -13.83
C ARG A 47 5.40 -3.13 -13.93
N LEU A 48 5.63 -2.46 -12.81
CA LEU A 48 5.85 -1.01 -12.72
C LEU A 48 7.24 -0.72 -12.13
N PRO A 49 8.33 -0.89 -12.90
CA PRO A 49 9.70 -0.84 -12.37
C PRO A 49 10.13 0.56 -11.87
N ARG A 50 9.44 1.63 -12.30
CA ARG A 50 9.69 3.00 -11.81
C ARG A 50 9.04 3.30 -10.47
N LEU A 51 8.15 2.43 -10.01
CA LEU A 51 7.49 2.60 -8.74
C LEU A 51 8.51 2.48 -7.60
N LYS A 52 8.60 3.51 -6.76
CA LYS A 52 9.57 3.56 -5.66
C LYS A 52 8.98 2.95 -4.39
N TYR A 53 7.72 3.26 -4.09
CA TYR A 53 7.09 2.86 -2.83
C TYR A 53 5.66 2.34 -3.04
N ILE A 54 5.40 1.14 -2.53
CA ILE A 54 4.06 0.63 -2.21
C ILE A 54 3.97 0.60 -0.69
N MET A 55 3.07 1.41 -0.17
CA MET A 55 2.90 1.61 1.26
C MET A 55 1.53 1.12 1.69
N GLN A 56 1.45 0.52 2.88
CA GLN A 56 0.19 0.07 3.46
C GLN A 56 -0.11 0.89 4.72
N ALA A 57 -1.30 1.47 4.78
CA ALA A 57 -1.85 2.04 6.00
C ALA A 57 -2.87 1.06 6.59
N TYR A 58 -3.02 1.11 7.92
CA TYR A 58 -4.04 0.34 8.61
C TYR A 58 -4.96 1.26 9.40
N GLY A 59 -6.25 0.95 9.36
CA GLY A 59 -7.30 1.63 10.08
C GLY A 59 -8.55 0.77 10.09
N MET A 60 -9.53 1.19 10.88
CA MET A 60 -10.86 0.60 10.96
C MET A 60 -11.88 1.73 10.96
N THR A 61 -13.11 1.43 10.59
CA THR A 61 -14.20 2.41 10.61
C THR A 61 -14.37 3.01 12.01
N GLU A 62 -14.23 2.18 13.05
CA GLU A 62 -14.30 2.52 14.47
C GLU A 62 -13.17 3.48 14.90
N CYS A 63 -12.06 3.52 14.17
CA CYS A 63 -10.96 4.47 14.39
C CYS A 63 -11.09 5.75 13.56
N THR A 64 -12.21 5.96 12.86
CA THR A 64 -12.49 7.09 11.94
C THR A 64 -11.62 7.12 10.67
N MET A 65 -10.32 6.86 10.78
CA MET A 65 -9.35 6.91 9.68
C MET A 65 -8.24 5.87 9.89
N SER A 66 -7.10 6.02 9.20
CA SER A 66 -5.91 5.22 9.47
C SER A 66 -5.44 5.44 10.91
N ALA A 67 -5.28 4.36 11.67
CA ALA A 67 -4.59 4.38 12.96
C ALA A 67 -3.07 4.28 12.79
N PHE A 68 -2.60 3.63 11.71
CA PHE A 68 -1.19 3.45 11.42
C PHE A 68 -0.85 4.00 10.03
N LEU A 69 0.24 4.78 9.98
CA LEU A 69 0.78 5.33 8.75
C LEU A 69 2.14 4.72 8.43
N PRO A 70 2.36 4.33 7.16
CA PRO A 70 3.63 3.78 6.73
C PRO A 70 4.74 4.83 6.77
N THR A 71 5.95 4.39 7.12
CA THR A 71 7.16 5.19 6.89
C THR A 71 7.63 4.96 5.46
N LEU A 72 8.12 6.01 4.78
CA LEU A 72 8.72 5.92 3.46
C LEU A 72 9.93 4.97 3.48
N SER A 73 9.71 3.70 3.11
CA SER A 73 10.73 2.65 3.12
C SER A 73 10.32 1.54 2.17
N ARG A 74 11.19 1.24 1.19
CA ARG A 74 10.94 0.21 0.16
C ARG A 74 10.83 -1.20 0.74
N ASN A 75 11.46 -1.47 1.88
CA ASN A 75 11.51 -2.81 2.49
C ASN A 75 10.39 -3.08 3.51
N LYS A 76 9.48 -2.13 3.73
CA LYS A 76 8.45 -2.23 4.79
C LYS A 76 7.03 -2.38 4.25
N TYR A 77 6.89 -2.94 3.05
CA TYR A 77 5.59 -3.18 2.46
C TYR A 77 4.74 -4.20 3.22
N ASN A 78 5.33 -5.05 4.08
CA ASN A 78 4.61 -6.00 4.94
C ASN A 78 4.20 -5.43 6.31
N ALA A 79 4.41 -4.13 6.57
CA ALA A 79 4.09 -3.52 7.86
C ALA A 79 2.91 -2.54 7.71
N ALA A 80 2.05 -2.50 8.73
CA ALA A 80 0.96 -1.51 8.85
C ALA A 80 1.45 -0.07 9.05
N GLY A 81 2.75 0.12 9.33
CA GLY A 81 3.36 1.40 9.60
C GLY A 81 3.55 1.68 11.09
N LYS A 82 3.67 2.96 11.43
CA LYS A 82 3.76 3.46 12.81
C LYS A 82 2.40 4.00 13.23
N LEU A 83 2.10 3.87 14.51
CA LEU A 83 0.92 4.46 15.12
C LEU A 83 0.90 5.98 14.91
N ASN A 84 -0.26 6.54 14.59
CA ASN A 84 -0.42 7.98 14.42
C ASN A 84 -0.19 8.74 15.71
N SER A 85 0.24 10.00 15.56
CA SER A 85 0.40 10.92 16.68
C SER A 85 -0.88 11.00 17.50
N ASN A 86 -0.72 11.04 18.83
CA ASN A 86 -1.82 11.13 19.80
C ASN A 86 -2.70 9.86 19.91
N LEU A 87 -2.30 8.71 19.34
CA LEU A 87 -2.92 7.42 19.60
C LEU A 87 -2.02 6.55 20.49
N GLU A 88 -2.64 5.63 21.24
CA GLU A 88 -1.97 4.57 22.00
C GLU A 88 -2.43 3.20 21.49
N MET A 89 -1.51 2.24 21.40
CA MET A 89 -1.80 0.85 21.04
C MET A 89 -1.19 -0.07 22.10
N LYS A 90 -1.98 -1.02 22.57
CA LYS A 90 -1.54 -2.08 23.49
C LYS A 90 -1.87 -3.46 22.92
N LEU A 91 -0.93 -4.40 23.01
CA LEU A 91 -1.18 -5.83 22.80
C LEU A 91 -1.24 -6.50 24.17
N ASN A 92 -2.33 -7.20 24.49
CA ASN A 92 -2.43 -8.02 25.69
C ASN A 92 -2.28 -9.49 25.26
N PHE A 93 -1.23 -10.14 25.74
CA PHE A 93 -0.99 -11.57 25.56
C PHE A 93 -1.32 -12.32 26.85
#